data_AF-A0AAN0MQH0-F1
#
_entry.id   AF-A0AAN0MQH0-F1
#
_cell.length_a   1.000
_cell.length_b   1.000
_cell.length_c   1.000
_cell.angle_alpha   90.00
_cell.angle_beta   90.00
_cell.angle_gamma   90.00
#
_symmetry.space_group_name_H-M   'P 1'
#
loop_
_entity.id
_entity.type
_entity.pdbx_description
1 polymer ?
#
loop_
_entity_poly.entity_id
_entity_poly.type
_entity_poly.pdbx_seq_one_letter_code
_entity_poly.pdbx_strand_id
1 'polypeptide(L)'
;MRVTLAVKNLAFAALMASPVALSIGSGWSALIAPSGTKEPATAWVLIALASMAMTINLHLSYLRPALYAKLHDKSMEGYKHASGIPLIGSILAAIAVLVAWGKLLVAVASLVILFADTGSVVWLFAALARDRSFWSESKNA
;
A
#
# COMPACT_ATOMS: atom_id res chain seq x y z
N MET A 1 -4.63 22.72 21.66
CA MET A 1 -4.67 21.25 21.58
C MET A 1 -5.39 20.76 20.33
N ARG A 2 -6.69 21.07 20.14
CA ARG A 2 -7.47 20.62 18.97
C ARG A 2 -6.87 20.93 17.59
N VAL A 3 -6.24 22.10 17.42
CA VAL A 3 -5.60 22.48 16.14
C VAL A 3 -4.41 21.55 15.82
N THR A 4 -3.61 21.20 16.82
CA THR A 4 -2.45 20.31 16.66
C THR A 4 -2.88 18.88 16.30
N LEU A 5 -3.98 18.40 16.88
CA LEU A 5 -4.56 17.10 16.53
C LEU A 5 -5.09 17.08 15.09
N ALA A 6 -5.82 18.12 14.68
CA ALA A 6 -6.34 18.22 13.32
C ALA A 6 -5.21 18.23 12.26
N VAL A 7 -4.14 19.00 12.52
CA VAL A 7 -2.95 19.03 11.65
C VAL A 7 -2.27 17.67 11.58
N LYS A 8 -2.08 16.99 12.72
CA LYS A 8 -1.54 15.62 12.77
C LYS A 8 -2.36 14.67 11.90
N ASN A 9 -3.67 14.65 12.10
CA ASN A 9 -4.58 13.74 11.41
C ASN A 9 -4.57 13.99 9.89
N LEU A 10 -4.57 15.26 9.48
CA LEU A 10 -4.48 15.64 8.06
C LEU A 10 -3.15 15.23 7.44
N ALA A 11 -2.02 15.44 8.13
CA ALA A 11 -0.71 15.06 7.65
C ALA A 11 -0.58 13.54 7.44
N PHE A 12 -1.11 12.74 8.37
CA PHE A 12 -1.13 11.28 8.23
C PHE A 12 -2.03 10.83 7.07
N ALA A 13 -3.23 11.40 6.94
CA ALA A 13 -4.12 11.08 5.82
C ALA A 13 -3.47 11.43 4.47
N ALA A 14 -2.82 12.59 4.37
CA ALA A 14 -2.12 13.02 3.17
C ALA A 14 -0.94 12.09 2.84
N LEU A 15 -0.14 11.70 3.84
CA LEU A 15 0.96 10.75 3.65
C LEU A 15 0.46 9.41 3.09
N MET A 16 -0.62 8.87 3.65
CA MET A 16 -1.19 7.58 3.21
C MET A 16 -1.84 7.66 1.83
N ALA A 17 -2.47 8.79 1.50
CA ALA A 17 -3.04 9.03 0.17
C ALA A 17 -1.97 9.28 -0.90
N SER A 18 -0.75 9.69 -0.51
CA SER A 18 0.27 10.15 -1.45
C SER A 18 0.66 9.13 -2.54
N PRO A 19 0.86 7.82 -2.27
CA PRO A 19 1.23 6.88 -3.33
C PRO A 19 0.09 6.67 -4.33
N VAL A 20 -1.16 6.67 -3.86
CA VAL A 20 -2.35 6.56 -4.73
C VAL A 20 -2.47 7.82 -5.59
N ALA A 21 -2.35 9.00 -4.99
CA ALA A 21 -2.42 10.27 -5.70
C ALA A 21 -1.30 10.40 -6.75
N LEU A 22 -0.09 9.95 -6.42
CA LEU A 22 1.04 9.91 -7.36
C LEU A 22 0.73 9.00 -8.56
N SER A 23 0.22 7.79 -8.32
CA SER A 23 -0.13 6.85 -9.40
C SER A 23 -1.25 7.38 -10.29
N ILE A 24 -2.30 7.97 -9.70
CA ILE A 24 -3.40 8.61 -10.46
C ILE A 24 -2.86 9.80 -11.26
N GLY A 25 -2.06 10.66 -10.65
CA GLY A 25 -1.47 11.83 -11.31
C GLY A 25 -0.58 11.47 -12.49
N SER A 26 0.27 10.43 -12.33
CA SER A 26 1.11 9.91 -13.41
C SER A 26 0.27 9.30 -14.54
N GLY A 27 -0.77 8.52 -14.21
CA GLY A 27 -1.69 7.97 -15.21
C GLY A 27 -2.44 9.05 -15.97
N TRP A 28 -2.94 10.06 -15.27
CA TRP A 28 -3.60 11.23 -15.87
C TRP A 28 -2.65 12.00 -16.80
N SER A 29 -1.41 12.24 -16.36
CA SER A 29 -0.37 12.86 -17.19
C SER A 29 -0.11 12.05 -18.47
N ALA A 30 -0.11 10.72 -18.38
CA ALA A 30 0.08 9.83 -19.54
C ALA A 30 -1.06 9.93 -20.56
N LEU A 31 -2.29 10.20 -20.10
CA LEU A 31 -3.47 10.32 -20.95
C LEU A 31 -3.55 11.69 -21.67
N ILE A 32 -3.15 12.77 -21.00
CA ILE A 32 -3.20 14.13 -21.59
C ILE A 32 -2.02 14.39 -22.51
N ALA A 33 -0.82 13.94 -22.13
CA ALA A 33 0.41 14.17 -22.88
C ALA A 33 1.19 12.85 -23.04
N PRO A 34 0.75 11.97 -23.95
CA PRO A 34 1.41 10.69 -24.17
C PRO A 34 2.87 10.91 -24.59
N SER A 35 3.80 10.37 -23.81
CA SER A 35 5.22 10.43 -24.14
C SER A 35 5.63 9.17 -24.91
N GLY A 36 6.15 9.34 -26.12
CA GLY A 36 6.65 8.23 -26.96
C GLY A 36 7.98 7.62 -26.48
N THR A 37 8.53 8.09 -25.37
CA THR A 37 9.75 7.52 -24.77
C THR A 37 9.46 6.13 -24.22
N LYS A 38 10.44 5.24 -24.21
CA LYS A 38 10.29 3.93 -23.54
C LYS A 38 10.32 4.10 -22.02
N GLU A 39 9.61 3.25 -21.31
CA GLU A 39 9.70 3.18 -19.85
C GLU A 39 11.12 2.79 -19.42
N PRO A 40 11.71 3.46 -18.41
CA PRO A 40 12.98 3.04 -17.83
C PRO A 40 12.86 1.62 -17.27
N ALA A 41 13.82 0.74 -17.58
CA ALA A 41 13.85 -0.63 -17.05
C ALA A 41 13.87 -0.67 -15.52
N THR A 42 14.49 0.34 -14.89
CA THR A 42 14.52 0.52 -13.43
C THR A 42 13.13 0.60 -12.81
N ALA A 43 12.15 1.22 -13.48
CA ALA A 43 10.78 1.28 -12.98
C ALA A 43 10.13 -0.11 -12.93
N TRP A 44 10.35 -0.94 -13.95
CA TRP A 44 9.84 -2.31 -13.98
C TRP A 44 10.51 -3.22 -12.94
N VAL A 45 11.81 -3.03 -12.67
CA VAL A 45 12.49 -3.71 -11.56
C VAL A 45 11.84 -3.35 -10.22
N LEU A 46 11.54 -2.06 -9.99
CA LEU A 46 10.87 -1.61 -8.77
C LEU A 46 9.43 -2.18 -8.66
N ILE A 47 8.68 -2.21 -9.76
CA ILE A 47 7.35 -2.84 -9.81
C ILE A 47 7.43 -4.34 -9.50
N ALA A 48 8.43 -5.05 -10.02
CA ALA A 48 8.62 -6.47 -9.73
C ALA A 48 8.91 -6.70 -8.23
N LEU A 49 9.78 -5.89 -7.62
CA LEU A 49 10.07 -5.97 -6.19
C LEU A 49 8.84 -5.61 -5.34
N ALA A 50 8.08 -4.59 -5.72
CA ALA A 50 6.82 -4.24 -5.07
C ALA A 50 5.79 -5.38 -5.17
N SER A 51 5.72 -6.05 -6.32
CA SER A 51 4.84 -7.22 -6.54
C SER A 51 5.27 -8.43 -5.71
N MET A 52 6.58 -8.63 -5.50
CA MET A 52 7.08 -9.65 -4.58
C MET A 52 6.64 -9.36 -3.14
N ALA A 53 6.79 -8.11 -2.69
CA ALA A 53 6.32 -7.70 -1.36
C ALA A 53 4.80 -7.93 -1.19
N MET A 54 4.00 -7.54 -2.18
CA MET A 54 2.56 -7.83 -2.25
C MET A 54 2.27 -9.32 -2.12
N THR A 55 2.99 -10.17 -2.87
CA THR A 55 2.79 -11.62 -2.86
C THR A 55 3.13 -12.23 -1.51
N ILE A 56 4.21 -11.78 -0.88
CA ILE A 56 4.59 -12.19 0.49
C ILE A 56 3.49 -11.79 1.48
N ASN A 57 3.00 -10.55 1.39
CA ASN A 57 1.94 -10.06 2.28
C ASN A 57 0.64 -10.84 2.09
N LEU A 58 0.21 -11.09 0.85
CA LEU A 58 -0.95 -11.93 0.56
C LEU A 58 -0.78 -13.37 1.06
N HIS A 59 0.41 -13.94 0.90
CA HIS A 59 0.73 -15.26 1.41
C HIS A 59 0.58 -15.32 2.94
N LEU A 60 1.17 -14.35 3.65
CA LEU A 60 1.12 -14.30 5.12
C LEU A 60 -0.28 -13.99 5.65
N SER A 61 -1.03 -13.10 4.99
CA SER A 61 -2.35 -12.65 5.43
C SER A 61 -3.48 -13.63 5.11
N TYR A 62 -3.41 -14.36 3.99
CA TYR A 62 -4.52 -15.22 3.54
C TYR A 62 -4.10 -16.67 3.33
N LEU A 63 -3.03 -16.92 2.58
CA LEU A 63 -2.71 -18.29 2.17
C LEU A 63 -2.25 -19.14 3.37
N ARG A 64 -1.33 -18.62 4.19
CA ARG A 64 -0.79 -19.33 5.34
C ARG A 64 -1.86 -19.63 6.41
N PRO A 65 -2.73 -18.69 6.82
CA PRO A 65 -3.85 -19.00 7.70
C PRO A 65 -4.82 -20.03 7.10
N ALA A 66 -5.18 -19.89 5.83
CA ALA A 66 -6.13 -20.81 5.19
C ALA A 66 -5.57 -22.23 5.08
N LEU A 67 -4.29 -22.38 4.74
CA LEU A 67 -3.60 -23.67 4.72
C LEU A 67 -3.51 -24.28 6.12
N TYR A 68 -3.18 -23.48 7.14
CA TYR A 68 -3.13 -23.97 8.52
C TYR A 68 -4.49 -24.48 8.99
N ALA A 69 -5.55 -23.69 8.79
CA ALA A 69 -6.91 -24.08 9.13
C ALA A 69 -7.34 -25.36 8.39
N LYS A 70 -7.00 -25.49 7.09
CA LYS A 70 -7.33 -26.70 6.33
C LYS A 70 -6.62 -27.95 6.86
N LEU A 71 -5.38 -27.81 7.34
CA LEU A 71 -4.60 -28.93 7.86
C LEU A 71 -4.94 -29.34 9.30
N HIS A 72 -5.63 -28.47 10.05
CA HIS A 72 -5.98 -28.69 11.47
C HIS A 72 -7.50 -28.70 11.69
N ASP A 73 -8.28 -29.24 10.75
CA ASP A 73 -9.75 -29.37 10.85
C ASP A 73 -10.47 -28.07 11.23
N LYS A 74 -10.03 -26.96 10.64
CA LYS A 74 -10.48 -25.57 10.90
C LYS A 74 -10.14 -25.03 12.29
N SER A 75 -9.38 -25.77 13.11
CA SER A 75 -8.81 -25.24 14.34
C SER A 75 -7.68 -24.26 14.03
N MET A 76 -7.69 -23.14 14.75
CA MET A 76 -6.62 -22.13 14.74
C MET A 76 -5.80 -22.18 16.05
N GLU A 77 -6.02 -23.20 16.87
CA GLU A 77 -5.32 -23.36 18.14
C GLU A 77 -3.82 -23.57 17.90
N GLY A 78 -2.98 -22.70 18.48
CA GLY A 78 -1.54 -22.72 18.27
C GLY A 78 -1.03 -21.97 17.03
N TYR A 79 -1.92 -21.39 16.20
CA TYR A 79 -1.48 -20.59 15.04
C TYR A 79 -0.80 -19.28 15.47
N LYS A 80 0.45 -19.08 15.04
CA LYS A 80 1.19 -17.83 15.25
C LYS A 80 1.06 -16.92 14.02
N HIS A 81 0.26 -15.87 14.16
CA HIS A 81 0.13 -14.85 13.13
C HIS A 81 1.46 -14.11 12.94
N ALA A 82 1.90 -13.98 11.69
CA ALA A 82 3.05 -13.17 11.32
C ALA A 82 2.54 -11.95 10.56
N SER A 83 2.79 -10.76 11.11
CA SER A 83 2.57 -9.51 10.38
C SER A 83 3.45 -9.49 9.14
N GLY A 84 2.89 -9.09 8.00
CA GLY A 84 3.62 -8.92 6.75
C GLY A 84 4.69 -7.83 6.84
N ILE A 85 5.19 -7.42 5.69
CA ILE A 85 6.16 -6.34 5.55
C ILE A 85 5.38 -5.07 5.15
N PRO A 86 4.92 -4.26 6.13
CA PRO A 86 4.07 -3.11 5.82
C PRO A 86 4.84 -2.05 5.03
N LEU A 87 4.13 -1.34 4.17
CA LEU A 87 4.57 -0.15 3.42
C LEU A 87 5.68 -0.35 2.38
N ILE A 88 6.51 -1.39 2.45
CA ILE A 88 7.63 -1.57 1.52
C ILE A 88 7.13 -1.65 0.07
N GLY A 89 6.09 -2.43 -0.20
CA GLY A 89 5.49 -2.50 -1.54
C GLY A 89 4.99 -1.15 -2.04
N SER A 90 4.35 -0.36 -1.16
CA SER A 90 3.85 0.98 -1.50
C SER A 90 4.96 1.99 -1.78
N ILE A 91 6.06 1.96 -1.02
CA ILE A 91 7.22 2.83 -1.22
C ILE A 91 7.88 2.51 -2.56
N LEU A 92 8.12 1.23 -2.84
CA LEU A 92 8.72 0.79 -4.11
C LEU A 92 7.85 1.17 -5.31
N ALA A 93 6.53 0.98 -5.21
CA ALA A 93 5.58 1.36 -6.24
C ALA A 93 5.54 2.89 -6.47
N ALA A 94 5.61 3.69 -5.41
CA ALA A 94 5.69 5.15 -5.51
C ALA A 94 6.98 5.61 -6.20
N ILE A 95 8.14 5.03 -5.84
CA ILE A 95 9.42 5.34 -6.51
C ILE A 95 9.37 4.92 -7.98
N ALA A 96 8.80 3.76 -8.30
CA ALA A 96 8.64 3.32 -9.69
C ALA A 96 7.84 4.33 -10.53
N VAL A 97 6.73 4.84 -9.97
CA VAL A 97 5.89 5.85 -10.62
C VAL A 97 6.62 7.17 -10.81
N LEU A 98 7.42 7.61 -9.84
CA LEU A 98 8.24 8.82 -9.97
C LEU A 98 9.31 8.67 -11.05
N VAL A 99 9.97 7.51 -11.11
CA VAL A 99 11.00 7.20 -12.12
C VAL A 99 10.40 7.13 -13.52
N ALA A 100 9.20 6.57 -13.66
CA ALA A 100 8.48 6.44 -14.92
C ALA A 100 7.25 7.36 -14.98
N TRP A 101 7.42 8.62 -14.58
CA TRP A 101 6.32 9.58 -14.57
C TRP A 101 5.70 9.74 -15.97
N GLY A 102 4.37 9.76 -16.04
CA GLY A 102 3.64 9.85 -17.30
C GLY A 102 3.62 8.54 -18.09
N LYS A 103 3.92 7.40 -17.46
CA LYS A 103 3.81 6.06 -18.06
C LYS A 103 2.59 5.32 -17.53
N LEU A 104 1.60 5.16 -18.40
CA LEU A 104 0.30 4.60 -18.05
C LEU A 104 0.42 3.17 -17.47
N LEU A 105 1.24 2.32 -18.08
CA LEU A 105 1.39 0.93 -17.63
C LEU A 105 2.01 0.84 -16.22
N VAL A 106 3.00 1.67 -15.91
CA VAL A 106 3.62 1.71 -14.58
C VAL A 106 2.64 2.26 -13.54
N ALA A 107 1.87 3.30 -13.89
CA ALA A 107 0.83 3.86 -13.03
C ALA A 107 -0.27 2.82 -12.71
N VAL A 108 -0.76 2.10 -13.72
CA VAL A 108 -1.76 1.04 -13.54
C VAL A 108 -1.22 -0.11 -12.70
N ALA A 109 0.00 -0.59 -12.99
CA ALA A 109 0.63 -1.65 -12.19
C ALA A 109 0.80 -1.23 -10.73
N SER A 110 1.23 0.01 -10.48
CA SER A 110 1.33 0.58 -9.13
C SER A 110 -0.02 0.61 -8.42
N LEU A 111 -1.09 1.05 -9.09
CA LEU A 111 -2.44 1.02 -8.49
C LEU A 111 -2.89 -0.40 -8.14
N VAL A 112 -2.71 -1.36 -9.04
CA VAL A 112 -3.05 -2.76 -8.77
C VAL A 112 -2.32 -3.26 -7.53
N ILE A 113 -1.02 -3.00 -7.41
CA ILE A 113 -0.21 -3.39 -6.24
C ILE A 113 -0.74 -2.69 -4.98
N LEU A 114 -0.96 -1.38 -5.02
CA LEU A 114 -1.43 -0.62 -3.87
C LEU A 114 -2.79 -1.10 -3.34
N PHE A 115 -3.70 -1.55 -4.21
CA PHE A 115 -5.01 -2.05 -3.78
C PHE A 115 -5.00 -3.54 -3.41
N ALA A 116 -4.15 -4.36 -4.03
CA ALA A 116 -4.09 -5.80 -3.77
C ALA A 116 -3.18 -6.17 -2.58
N ASP A 117 -2.15 -5.38 -2.30
CA ASP A 117 -1.20 -5.64 -1.20
C ASP A 117 -1.82 -5.32 0.16
N THR A 118 -2.08 -6.34 0.99
CA THR A 118 -2.62 -6.22 2.35
C THR A 118 -1.72 -5.44 3.31
N GLY A 119 -0.43 -5.31 2.99
CA GLY A 119 0.53 -4.50 3.74
C GLY A 119 0.68 -3.07 3.21
N SER A 120 -0.08 -2.68 2.18
CA SER A 120 0.02 -1.36 1.57
C SER A 120 -0.53 -0.22 2.42
N VAL A 121 -0.23 1.01 2.01
CA VAL A 121 -0.84 2.23 2.56
C VAL A 121 -2.37 2.24 2.48
N VAL A 122 -2.98 1.59 1.48
CA VAL A 122 -4.45 1.57 1.32
C VAL A 122 -5.08 0.78 2.44
N TRP A 123 -4.56 -0.42 2.70
CA TRP A 123 -5.06 -1.28 3.77
C TRP A 123 -4.68 -0.77 5.16
N LEU A 124 -3.50 -0.18 5.30
CA LEU A 124 -3.11 0.49 6.54
C LEU A 124 -4.05 1.67 6.85
N PHE A 125 -4.36 2.50 5.85
CA PHE A 125 -5.30 3.59 6.02
C PHE A 125 -6.70 3.07 6.37
N ALA A 126 -7.16 2.01 5.70
CA ALA A 126 -8.45 1.38 6.02
C ALA A 126 -8.50 0.81 7.45
N ALA A 127 -7.40 0.24 7.95
CA ALA A 127 -7.28 -0.24 9.32
C ALA A 127 -7.29 0.92 10.33
N LEU A 128 -6.46 1.94 10.10
CA LEU A 128 -6.37 3.12 10.97
C LEU A 128 -7.67 3.92 10.98
N ALA A 129 -8.36 4.07 9.84
CA ALA A 129 -9.65 4.75 9.75
C ALA A 129 -10.73 4.12 10.65
N ARG A 130 -10.60 2.82 10.96
CA ARG A 130 -11.51 2.12 11.88
C ARG A 130 -11.11 2.26 13.34
N ASP A 131 -9.86 2.60 13.64
CA ASP A 131 -9.36 2.78 14.99
C ASP A 131 -9.59 4.22 15.48
N ARG A 132 -10.69 4.42 16.22
CA ARG A 132 -11.02 5.74 16.79
C ARG A 132 -9.96 6.27 17.75
N SER A 133 -9.21 5.39 18.43
CA SER A 133 -8.22 5.80 19.42
C SER A 133 -7.06 6.57 18.77
N PHE A 134 -6.69 6.20 17.55
CA PHE A 134 -5.63 6.85 16.76
C PHE A 134 -5.95 8.31 16.42
N TRP A 135 -7.23 8.60 16.14
CA TRP A 135 -7.71 9.92 15.69
C TRP A 135 -8.11 10.85 16.84
N SER A 136 -8.35 10.31 18.04
CA SER A 136 -8.78 11.07 19.21
C SER A 136 -7.61 11.57 20.06
N GLU A 137 -7.81 12.69 20.75
CA GLU A 137 -6.98 13.03 21.91
C GLU A 137 -7.25 12.01 23.02
N SER A 138 -6.20 11.34 23.52
CA SER A 138 -6.31 10.52 24.73
C SER A 138 -6.91 11.38 25.85
N LYS A 139 -8.03 10.95 26.44
CA LYS A 139 -8.66 11.63 27.59
C LYS A 139 -7.92 11.39 28.91
N ASN A 140 -6.79 10.67 28.90
CA ASN A 140 -6.02 10.37 30.10
C ASN A 140 -4.68 11.10 30.06
N ALA A 141 -4.66 12.31 30.61
CA ALA A 141 -3.52 12.94 31.27
C ALA A 141 -4.07 13.83 32.38
#